data_AF-A0AA40C767-F1
#
_entry.id   AF-A0AA40C767-F1
#
_cell.length_a   1.000
_cell.length_b   1.000
_cell.length_c   1.000
_cell.angle_alpha   90.00
_cell.angle_beta   90.00
_cell.angle_gamma   90.00
#
_symmetry.space_group_name_H-M   'P 1'
#
loop_
_entity.id
_entity.type
_entity.pdbx_description
1 polymer ?
#
loop_
_entity_poly.entity_id
_entity_poly.type
_entity_poly.pdbx_seq_one_letter_code
_entity_poly.pdbx_strand_id
1 'polypeptide(L)'
;MLLEKVLITIRDLEIQDDRFATIKEQLTRGYQNLKRDVAVIESLTKKDITDFFRQSIHPASPQRAKLAIHFIAQANISELVKGLELNEKTAAQAATDLQARLSAVSQDEEIGYLRNYLLDLKVTESKISAAAEIWRKLLAQNKDAPSSNGTSPIRITDVRDFKSGLTVTGGARPVTDLSEFEELEP
;
A
#
# COMPACT_ATOMS: atom_id res chain seq x y z
N MET A 1 43.31 13.20 -8.17
CA MET A 1 42.21 12.43 -8.80
C MET A 1 40.80 12.71 -8.27
N LEU A 2 40.57 12.94 -6.98
CA LEU A 2 39.23 13.28 -6.45
C LEU A 2 39.06 14.80 -6.23
N LEU A 3 40.07 15.46 -5.67
CA LEU A 3 40.11 16.91 -5.46
C LEU A 3 40.01 17.70 -6.78
N GLU A 4 40.71 17.23 -7.81
CA GLU A 4 40.70 17.82 -9.14
C GLU A 4 39.32 17.72 -9.81
N LYS A 5 38.62 16.59 -9.64
CA LYS A 5 37.24 16.43 -10.12
C LYS A 5 36.30 17.39 -9.40
N VAL A 6 36.40 17.48 -8.07
CA VAL A 6 35.58 18.41 -7.27
C VAL A 6 35.85 19.87 -7.67
N LEU A 7 37.11 20.25 -7.90
CA LEU A 7 37.49 21.60 -8.36
C LEU A 7 36.91 21.93 -9.74
N ILE A 8 36.92 20.96 -10.68
CA ILE A 8 36.29 21.12 -12.00
C ILE A 8 34.77 21.24 -11.83
N THR A 9 34.15 20.38 -11.01
CA THR A 9 32.70 20.43 -10.78
C THR A 9 32.24 21.73 -10.12
N ILE A 10 33.02 22.30 -9.19
CA ILE A 10 32.70 23.59 -8.56
C ILE A 10 32.92 24.75 -9.52
N ARG A 11 33.96 24.69 -10.36
CA ARG A 11 34.26 25.74 -11.35
C ARG A 11 33.17 25.83 -12.43
N ASP A 12 32.71 24.68 -12.90
CA ASP A 12 31.73 24.57 -13.99
C ASP A 12 30.29 24.43 -13.45
N LEU A 13 30.07 24.77 -12.16
CA LEU A 13 28.77 24.70 -11.52
C LEU A 13 27.88 25.85 -12.02
N GLU A 14 27.00 25.54 -12.95
CA GLU A 14 25.89 26.43 -13.30
C GLU A 14 24.73 26.22 -12.33
N ILE A 15 24.53 27.19 -11.43
CA ILE A 15 23.38 27.20 -10.53
C ILE A 15 22.20 27.80 -11.30
N GLN A 16 21.14 27.03 -11.45
CA GLN A 16 19.88 27.57 -11.95
C GLN A 16 19.13 28.21 -10.80
N ASP A 17 19.00 29.54 -10.86
CA ASP A 17 18.42 30.35 -9.79
C ASP A 17 17.02 29.88 -9.37
N ASP A 18 16.14 29.55 -10.32
CA ASP A 18 14.79 29.03 -10.03
C ASP A 18 14.80 27.74 -9.22
N ARG A 19 15.69 26.80 -9.57
CA ARG A 19 15.82 25.52 -8.84
C ARG A 19 16.43 25.75 -7.47
N PHE A 20 17.43 26.63 -7.39
CA PHE A 20 18.06 26.97 -6.13
C PHE A 20 17.08 27.64 -5.17
N ALA A 21 16.27 28.58 -5.65
CA ALA A 21 15.22 29.23 -4.87
C ALA A 21 14.21 28.21 -4.33
N THR A 22 13.73 27.30 -5.18
CA THR A 22 12.79 26.24 -4.77
C THR A 22 13.38 25.34 -3.68
N ILE A 23 14.64 24.90 -3.84
CA ILE A 23 15.31 24.03 -2.86
C ILE A 23 15.55 24.80 -1.55
N LYS A 24 16.02 26.06 -1.63
CA LYS A 24 16.22 26.94 -0.47
C LYS A 24 14.93 27.11 0.32
N GLU A 25 13.82 27.37 -0.37
CA GLU A 25 12.50 27.54 0.25
C GLU A 25 12.05 26.25 0.94
N GLN A 26 12.13 25.10 0.26
CA GLN A 26 11.77 23.79 0.83
C GLN A 26 12.60 23.46 2.08
N LEU A 27 13.91 23.69 2.03
CA LEU A 27 14.81 23.48 3.18
C LEU A 27 14.46 24.41 4.34
N THR A 28 14.20 25.67 4.05
CA THR A 28 13.85 26.68 5.07
C THR A 28 12.52 26.31 5.75
N ARG A 29 11.50 25.93 4.97
CA ARG A 29 10.20 25.48 5.50
C ARG A 29 10.34 24.22 6.35
N GLY A 30 11.11 23.23 5.89
CA GLY A 30 11.39 22.01 6.64
C GLY A 30 12.06 22.29 7.99
N TYR A 31 13.04 23.18 8.02
CA TYR A 31 13.73 23.58 9.26
C TYR A 31 12.81 24.32 10.23
N GLN A 32 11.97 25.22 9.74
CA GLN A 32 10.98 25.92 10.58
C GLN A 32 9.93 24.95 11.15
N ASN A 33 9.45 23.99 10.35
CA ASN A 33 8.53 22.96 10.81
C ASN A 33 9.18 22.10 11.89
N LEU A 34 10.42 21.66 11.70
CA LEU A 34 11.14 20.88 12.70
C LEU A 34 11.26 21.62 14.03
N LYS A 35 11.57 22.93 14.02
CA LYS A 35 11.61 23.74 15.25
C LYS A 35 10.28 23.73 16.00
N ARG A 36 9.16 23.81 15.27
CA ARG A 36 7.82 23.77 15.85
C ARG A 36 7.51 22.38 16.42
N ASP A 37 7.83 21.34 15.66
CA ASP A 37 7.58 19.95 16.06
C ASP A 37 8.35 19.59 17.33
N VAL A 38 9.62 20.02 17.45
CA VAL A 38 10.45 19.79 18.64
C VAL A 38 9.79 20.41 19.89
N ALA A 39 9.30 21.65 19.80
CA ALA A 39 8.62 22.30 20.92
C ALA A 39 7.36 21.55 21.36
N VAL A 40 6.61 20.96 20.41
CA VAL A 40 5.44 20.13 20.72
C VAL A 40 5.87 18.81 21.37
N ILE A 41 6.88 18.14 20.81
CA ILE A 41 7.40 16.85 21.29
C ILE A 41 7.94 16.97 22.73
N GLU A 42 8.58 18.08 23.08
CA GLU A 42 9.08 18.32 24.44
C GLU A 42 7.97 18.35 25.50
N SER A 43 6.77 18.78 25.13
CA SER A 43 5.61 18.84 26.03
C SER A 43 4.82 17.53 26.14
N LEU A 44 5.08 16.56 25.27
CA LEU A 44 4.33 15.30 25.20
C LEU A 44 4.64 14.39 26.39
N THR A 45 3.60 13.89 27.05
CA THR A 45 3.74 12.96 28.17
C THR A 45 3.50 11.51 27.74
N LYS A 46 3.98 10.55 28.55
CA LYS A 46 3.71 9.12 28.35
C LYS A 46 2.21 8.80 28.34
N LYS A 47 1.42 9.56 29.10
CA LYS A 47 -0.04 9.40 29.13
C LYS A 47 -0.63 9.74 27.77
N ASP A 48 -0.23 10.87 27.18
CA ASP A 48 -0.73 11.31 25.87
C ASP A 48 -0.45 10.28 24.78
N ILE A 49 0.76 9.71 24.76
CA ILE A 49 1.13 8.65 23.81
C ILE A 49 0.29 7.38 24.04
N THR A 50 0.03 7.03 25.30
CA THR A 50 -0.78 5.86 25.64
C THR A 50 -2.24 6.05 25.23
N ASP A 51 -2.79 7.24 25.46
CA ASP A 51 -4.16 7.59 25.11
C ASP A 51 -4.32 7.64 23.59
N PHE A 52 -3.35 8.22 22.86
CA PHE A 52 -3.30 8.17 21.40
C PHE A 52 -3.27 6.74 20.87
N PHE A 53 -2.44 5.86 21.44
CA PHE A 53 -2.37 4.45 21.03
C PHE A 53 -3.72 3.75 21.24
N ARG A 54 -4.37 3.97 22.38
CA ARG A 54 -5.68 3.39 22.70
C ARG A 54 -6.77 3.88 21.75
N GLN A 55 -6.72 5.14 21.34
CA GLN A 55 -7.71 5.74 20.46
C GLN A 55 -7.50 5.36 18.98
N SER A 56 -6.27 5.46 18.47
CA SER A 56 -6.01 5.41 17.02
C SER A 56 -5.46 4.08 16.52
N ILE A 57 -4.72 3.33 17.36
CA ILE A 57 -3.95 2.15 16.92
C ILE A 57 -4.53 0.84 17.46
N HIS A 58 -5.07 0.86 18.68
CA HIS A 58 -5.48 -0.35 19.40
C HIS A 58 -6.54 -1.15 18.60
N PRO A 59 -6.38 -2.47 18.42
CA PRO A 59 -7.27 -3.28 17.59
C PRO A 59 -8.74 -3.25 18.03
N ALA A 60 -9.01 -3.05 19.33
CA ALA A 60 -10.37 -2.94 19.87
C ALA A 60 -10.96 -1.52 19.81
N SER A 61 -10.21 -0.53 19.32
CA SER A 61 -10.71 0.84 19.23
C SER A 61 -11.78 0.99 18.14
N PRO A 62 -12.87 1.73 18.42
CA PRO A 62 -13.88 2.06 17.42
C PRO A 62 -13.44 3.17 16.44
N GLN A 63 -12.47 4.01 16.80
CA GLN A 63 -11.98 5.11 15.96
C GLN A 63 -10.81 4.70 15.04
N ARG A 64 -10.36 3.45 15.13
CA ARG A 64 -9.25 2.94 14.36
C ARG A 64 -9.61 2.79 12.88
N ALA A 65 -8.97 3.58 12.03
CA ALA A 65 -9.02 3.41 10.58
C ALA A 65 -7.83 2.54 10.11
N LYS A 66 -8.11 1.40 9.46
CA LYS A 66 -7.09 0.50 8.89
C LYS A 66 -7.37 0.29 7.40
N LEU A 67 -6.36 0.53 6.57
CA LEU A 67 -6.33 0.07 5.19
C LEU A 67 -5.25 -1.02 5.08
N ALA A 68 -5.59 -2.17 4.50
CA ALA A 68 -4.64 -3.24 4.23
C ALA A 68 -4.59 -3.48 2.72
N ILE A 69 -3.36 -3.59 2.18
CA ILE A 69 -3.12 -3.89 0.78
C ILE A 69 -2.44 -5.25 0.74
N HIS A 70 -3.14 -6.26 0.24
CA HIS A 70 -2.62 -7.61 0.14
C HIS A 70 -2.07 -7.84 -1.26
N PHE A 71 -0.76 -8.12 -1.36
CA PHE A 71 -0.13 -8.54 -2.60
C PHE A 71 -0.09 -10.06 -2.66
N ILE A 72 -0.68 -10.65 -3.70
CA ILE A 72 -0.69 -12.10 -3.91
C ILE A 72 0.54 -12.46 -4.75
N ALA A 73 1.41 -13.34 -4.23
CA ALA A 73 2.61 -13.78 -4.92
C ALA A 73 2.31 -14.79 -6.04
N GLN A 74 2.98 -14.63 -7.19
CA GLN A 74 2.86 -15.52 -8.36
C GLN A 74 3.32 -16.97 -8.10
N ALA A 75 4.21 -17.16 -7.11
CA ALA A 75 4.74 -18.47 -6.75
C ALA A 75 3.64 -19.43 -6.24
N ASN A 76 2.67 -18.93 -5.47
CA ASN A 76 1.56 -19.74 -4.96
C ASN A 76 0.68 -20.28 -6.10
N ILE A 77 0.50 -19.48 -7.16
CA ILE A 77 -0.20 -19.89 -8.38
C ILE A 77 0.62 -20.93 -9.14
N SER A 78 1.93 -20.76 -9.18
CA SER A 78 2.85 -21.70 -9.81
C SER A 78 2.87 -23.07 -9.11
N GLU A 79 2.75 -23.11 -7.78
CA GLU A 79 2.65 -24.37 -7.02
C GLU A 79 1.37 -25.15 -7.32
N LEU A 80 0.24 -24.46 -7.45
CA LEU A 80 -1.02 -25.09 -7.87
C LEU A 80 -0.94 -25.67 -9.28
N VAL A 81 -0.35 -24.90 -10.20
CA VAL A 81 -0.17 -25.31 -11.59
C VAL A 81 0.78 -26.50 -11.69
N LYS A 82 1.84 -26.55 -10.88
CA LYS A 82 2.74 -27.72 -10.78
C LYS A 82 2.00 -28.96 -10.26
N GLY A 83 1.11 -28.81 -9.27
CA GLY A 83 0.29 -29.90 -8.75
C GLY A 83 -0.73 -30.48 -9.74
N LEU A 84 -1.03 -29.75 -10.82
CA LEU A 84 -1.96 -30.19 -11.88
C LEU A 84 -1.29 -31.05 -12.97
N GLU A 85 0.05 -31.16 -12.97
CA GLU A 85 0.85 -31.92 -13.96
C GLU A 85 0.52 -31.56 -15.42
N LEU A 86 0.32 -30.27 -15.69
CA LEU A 86 0.07 -29.75 -17.03
C LEU A 86 1.37 -29.73 -17.85
N ASN A 87 1.24 -29.80 -19.18
CA ASN A 87 2.37 -29.60 -20.10
C ASN A 87 3.01 -28.21 -19.92
N GLU A 88 4.33 -28.10 -20.06
CA GLU A 88 5.11 -26.91 -19.68
C GLU A 88 4.60 -25.59 -20.32
N LYS A 89 4.12 -25.66 -21.57
CA LYS A 89 3.54 -24.51 -22.29
C LYS A 89 2.14 -24.12 -21.79
N THR A 90 1.30 -25.08 -21.46
CA THR A 90 -0.07 -24.82 -20.96
C THR A 90 -0.03 -24.40 -19.49
N ALA A 91 0.94 -24.89 -18.73
CA ALA A 91 1.20 -24.48 -17.35
C ALA A 91 1.52 -22.98 -17.24
N ALA A 92 2.41 -22.47 -18.10
CA ALA A 92 2.77 -21.04 -18.10
C ALA A 92 1.59 -20.14 -18.50
N GLN A 93 0.79 -20.59 -19.49
CA GLN A 93 -0.44 -19.88 -19.90
C GLN A 93 -1.50 -19.92 -18.80
N ALA A 94 -1.71 -21.08 -18.18
CA ALA A 94 -2.66 -21.24 -17.08
C ALA A 94 -2.26 -20.41 -15.85
N ALA A 95 -0.97 -20.33 -15.50
CA ALA A 95 -0.51 -19.49 -14.39
C ALA A 95 -0.80 -18.00 -14.65
N THR A 96 -0.56 -17.52 -15.87
CA THR A 96 -0.81 -16.13 -16.26
C THR A 96 -2.31 -15.81 -16.26
N ASP A 97 -3.12 -16.72 -16.82
CA ASP A 97 -4.57 -16.55 -16.95
C ASP A 97 -5.28 -16.69 -15.58
N LEU A 98 -4.86 -17.65 -14.76
CA LEU A 98 -5.31 -17.76 -13.37
C LEU A 98 -4.93 -16.53 -12.57
N GLN A 99 -3.70 -16.01 -12.68
CA GLN A 99 -3.30 -14.78 -12.00
C GLN A 99 -4.18 -13.58 -12.41
N ALA A 100 -4.42 -13.40 -13.71
CA ALA A 100 -5.25 -12.30 -14.22
C ALA A 100 -6.70 -12.43 -13.73
N ARG A 101 -7.25 -13.64 -13.70
CA ARG A 101 -8.66 -13.90 -13.37
C ARG A 101 -8.94 -13.93 -11.88
N LEU A 102 -8.04 -14.49 -11.07
CA LEU A 102 -8.13 -14.45 -9.61
C LEU A 102 -8.06 -13.03 -9.05
N SER A 103 -7.38 -12.13 -9.76
CA SER A 103 -7.36 -10.71 -9.40
C SER A 103 -8.74 -10.05 -9.53
N ALA A 104 -9.63 -10.60 -10.39
CA ALA A 104 -10.93 -10.02 -10.73
C ALA A 104 -12.12 -10.65 -10.00
N VAL A 105 -11.96 -11.82 -9.36
CA VAL A 105 -13.06 -12.61 -8.77
C VAL A 105 -13.09 -12.46 -7.24
N SER A 106 -14.29 -12.56 -6.67
CA SER A 106 -14.54 -12.52 -5.22
C SER A 106 -14.10 -13.84 -4.54
N GLN A 107 -13.58 -13.80 -3.31
CA GLN A 107 -13.05 -14.99 -2.60
C GLN A 107 -14.07 -16.13 -2.45
N ASP A 108 -15.36 -15.81 -2.38
CA ASP A 108 -16.43 -16.80 -2.24
C ASP A 108 -16.72 -17.55 -3.57
N GLU A 109 -16.41 -16.93 -4.71
CA GLU A 109 -16.64 -17.49 -6.05
C GLU A 109 -15.37 -18.06 -6.70
N GLU A 110 -14.19 -17.74 -6.17
CA GLU A 110 -12.88 -18.17 -6.69
C GLU A 110 -12.78 -19.68 -6.90
N ILE A 111 -13.36 -20.49 -6.00
CA ILE A 111 -13.33 -21.96 -6.09
C ILE A 111 -14.25 -22.47 -7.21
N GLY A 112 -15.43 -21.86 -7.38
CA GLY A 112 -16.34 -22.20 -8.48
C GLY A 112 -15.75 -21.84 -9.83
N TYR A 113 -15.09 -20.68 -9.90
CA TYR A 113 -14.42 -20.22 -11.09
C TYR A 113 -13.20 -21.07 -11.46
N LEU A 114 -12.35 -21.42 -10.48
CA LEU A 114 -11.23 -22.35 -10.66
C LEU A 114 -11.70 -23.69 -11.23
N ARG A 115 -12.82 -24.22 -10.72
CA ARG A 115 -13.42 -25.45 -11.24
C ARG A 115 -13.85 -25.31 -12.70
N ASN A 116 -14.58 -24.26 -13.05
CA ASN A 116 -15.02 -24.03 -14.41
C ASN A 116 -13.83 -23.88 -15.38
N TYR A 117 -12.78 -23.19 -14.95
CA TYR A 117 -11.56 -23.00 -15.75
C TYR A 117 -10.81 -24.32 -16.00
N LEU A 118 -10.63 -25.13 -14.96
CA LEU A 118 -9.95 -26.43 -15.09
C LEU A 118 -10.77 -27.43 -15.92
N LEU A 119 -12.09 -27.30 -15.92
CA LEU A 119 -13.01 -28.10 -16.73
C LEU A 119 -12.90 -27.73 -18.22
N ASP A 120 -12.74 -26.44 -18.54
CA ASP A 120 -12.48 -25.95 -19.90
C ASP A 120 -11.12 -26.41 -20.44
N LEU A 121 -10.10 -26.50 -19.56
CA LEU A 121 -8.81 -27.12 -19.89
C LEU A 121 -8.85 -28.66 -20.04
N LYS A 122 -10.02 -29.29 -19.88
CA LYS A 122 -10.21 -30.76 -19.93
C LYS A 122 -9.33 -31.54 -18.95
N VAL A 123 -9.07 -30.97 -17.77
CA VAL A 123 -8.35 -31.66 -16.69
C VAL A 123 -9.26 -32.73 -16.06
N THR A 124 -8.69 -33.85 -15.61
CA THR A 124 -9.45 -34.92 -14.94
C THR A 124 -10.07 -34.43 -13.63
N GLU A 125 -11.32 -34.82 -13.37
CA GLU A 125 -12.10 -34.35 -12.21
C GLU A 125 -11.43 -34.61 -10.84
N SER A 126 -10.62 -35.66 -10.75
CA SER A 126 -9.80 -35.99 -9.58
C SER A 126 -8.69 -34.97 -9.29
N LYS A 127 -8.13 -34.33 -10.32
CA LYS A 127 -7.09 -33.29 -10.18
C LYS A 127 -7.73 -31.94 -9.86
N ILE A 128 -8.93 -31.70 -10.37
CA ILE A 128 -9.72 -30.50 -10.07
C ILE A 128 -10.10 -30.43 -8.59
N SER A 129 -10.52 -31.56 -8.00
CA SER A 129 -10.84 -31.62 -6.57
C SER A 129 -9.60 -31.40 -5.69
N ALA A 130 -8.47 -32.00 -6.03
CA ALA A 130 -7.20 -31.80 -5.33
C ALA A 130 -6.74 -30.33 -5.38
N ALA A 131 -6.78 -29.69 -6.55
CA ALA A 131 -6.42 -28.29 -6.69
C ALA A 131 -7.36 -27.35 -5.92
N ALA A 132 -8.68 -27.65 -5.90
CA ALA A 132 -9.65 -26.89 -5.12
C ALA A 132 -9.39 -27.01 -3.60
N GLU A 133 -8.91 -28.16 -3.12
CA GLU A 133 -8.53 -28.33 -1.72
C GLU A 133 -7.24 -27.58 -1.36
N ILE A 134 -6.23 -27.61 -2.23
CA ILE A 134 -5.00 -26.81 -2.05
C ILE A 134 -5.35 -25.33 -2.01
N TRP A 135 -6.21 -24.86 -2.93
CA TRP A 135 -6.68 -23.48 -2.97
C TRP A 135 -7.46 -23.10 -1.69
N ARG A 136 -8.34 -23.98 -1.21
CA ARG A 136 -9.04 -23.78 0.07
C ARG A 136 -8.09 -23.67 1.25
N LYS A 137 -7.04 -24.49 1.32
CA LYS A 137 -6.04 -24.42 2.39
C LYS A 137 -5.27 -23.09 2.35
N LEU A 138 -4.88 -22.63 1.16
CA LEU A 138 -4.24 -21.32 0.97
C LEU A 138 -5.18 -20.16 1.36
N LEU A 139 -6.46 -20.22 0.99
CA LEU A 139 -7.47 -19.24 1.41
C LEU A 139 -7.67 -19.24 2.93
N ALA A 140 -7.73 -20.42 3.55
CA ALA A 140 -7.94 -20.55 4.99
C ALA A 140 -6.77 -19.97 5.79
N GLN A 141 -5.54 -20.08 5.28
CA GLN A 141 -4.35 -19.44 5.89
C GLN A 141 -4.40 -17.91 5.78
N ASN A 142 -5.03 -17.38 4.73
CA ASN A 142 -5.15 -15.93 4.48
C ASN A 142 -6.47 -15.32 4.96
N LYS A 143 -7.33 -16.07 5.66
CA LYS A 143 -8.55 -15.49 6.24
C LYS A 143 -8.17 -14.55 7.37
N ASP A 144 -8.38 -13.26 7.14
CA ASP A 144 -8.25 -12.24 8.17
C ASP A 144 -9.22 -12.57 9.31
N ALA A 145 -8.69 -12.81 10.51
CA ALA A 145 -9.51 -12.89 11.70
C ALA A 145 -10.26 -11.56 11.88
N PRO A 146 -11.53 -11.59 12.34
CA PRO A 146 -12.26 -10.37 12.65
C PRO A 146 -11.42 -9.52 13.63
N SER A 147 -11.31 -8.22 13.34
CA SER A 147 -10.61 -7.31 14.23
C SER A 147 -11.30 -7.36 15.61
N SER A 148 -10.54 -7.23 16.70
CA SER A 148 -11.07 -7.37 18.06
C SER A 148 -12.14 -6.33 18.43
N ASN A 149 -12.36 -5.33 17.58
CA ASN A 149 -13.45 -4.36 17.66
C ASN A 149 -14.76 -4.81 16.98
N GLY A 150 -14.83 -6.05 16.47
CA GLY A 150 -16.03 -6.59 15.82
C GLY A 150 -16.28 -6.08 14.39
N THR A 151 -15.36 -5.29 13.82
CA THR A 151 -15.46 -4.86 12.42
C THR A 151 -14.97 -5.96 11.48
N SER A 152 -15.79 -6.30 10.48
CA SER A 152 -15.40 -7.18 9.39
C SER A 152 -14.70 -6.36 8.29
N PRO A 153 -13.57 -6.85 7.75
CA PRO A 153 -12.92 -6.19 6.63
C PRO A 153 -13.84 -6.13 5.40
N ILE A 154 -13.88 -4.98 4.74
CA ILE A 154 -14.61 -4.77 3.49
C ILE A 154 -13.60 -4.82 2.35
N ARG A 155 -13.76 -5.75 1.41
CA ARG A 155 -12.90 -5.83 0.22
C ARG A 155 -13.32 -4.73 -0.76
N ILE A 156 -12.34 -3.95 -1.21
CA ILE A 156 -12.53 -2.90 -2.20
C ILE A 156 -12.46 -3.55 -3.59
N THR A 157 -13.56 -3.49 -4.35
CA THR A 157 -13.64 -3.97 -5.74
C THR A 157 -13.35 -2.85 -6.73
N ASP A 158 -13.99 -1.69 -6.56
CA ASP A 158 -13.74 -0.47 -7.33
C ASP A 158 -13.20 0.65 -6.43
N VAL A 159 -12.04 1.19 -6.80
CA VAL A 159 -11.35 2.23 -6.03
C VAL A 159 -12.04 3.58 -6.15
N ARG A 160 -12.66 3.91 -7.29
CA ARG A 160 -13.36 5.19 -7.49
C ARG A 160 -14.65 5.22 -6.68
N ASP A 161 -15.43 4.14 -6.73
CA ASP A 161 -16.68 4.03 -5.95
C ASP A 161 -16.38 4.01 -4.45
N PHE A 162 -15.33 3.30 -4.04
CA PHE A 162 -14.91 3.35 -2.64
C PHE A 162 -14.49 4.75 -2.20
N LYS A 163 -13.70 5.46 -3.02
CA LYS A 163 -13.26 6.83 -2.70
C LYS A 163 -14.42 7.83 -2.66
N SER A 164 -15.43 7.69 -3.52
CA SER A 164 -16.57 8.61 -3.57
C SER A 164 -17.48 8.48 -2.33
N GLY A 165 -17.50 7.31 -1.69
CA GLY A 165 -18.20 7.07 -0.43
C GLY A 165 -17.48 7.57 0.82
N LEU A 166 -16.23 8.05 0.72
CA LEU A 166 -15.45 8.52 1.86
C LEU A 166 -15.54 10.04 2.02
N THR A 167 -15.58 10.48 3.28
CA THR A 167 -15.45 11.90 3.60
C THR A 167 -14.01 12.35 3.41
N VAL A 168 -13.82 13.46 2.69
CA VAL A 168 -12.50 14.07 2.50
C VAL A 168 -12.06 14.74 3.78
N THR A 169 -10.83 14.48 4.21
CA THR A 169 -10.23 15.17 5.37
C THR A 169 -10.07 16.66 5.07
N GLY A 170 -10.28 17.51 6.07
CA GLY A 170 -9.95 18.94 5.93
C GLY A 170 -8.49 19.13 5.50
N GLY A 171 -8.26 20.04 4.56
CA GLY A 171 -6.91 20.38 4.11
C GLY A 171 -6.07 20.99 5.24
N ALA A 172 -4.74 20.90 5.11
CA ALA A 172 -3.82 21.56 6.01
C ALA A 172 -4.12 23.06 6.04
N ARG A 173 -4.21 23.62 7.25
CA ARG A 173 -4.39 25.07 7.43
C ARG A 173 -3.04 25.72 7.68
N PRO A 174 -2.76 26.89 7.06
CA PRO A 174 -1.55 27.63 7.36
C PRO A 174 -1.56 28.03 8.83
N VAL A 175 -0.45 27.77 9.51
CA VAL A 175 -0.24 28.15 10.92
C VAL A 175 0.19 29.62 11.03
N THR A 176 0.77 30.14 9.96
CA THR A 176 1.36 31.47 9.86
C THR A 176 0.80 32.17 8.63
N ASP A 177 0.60 33.49 8.70
CA ASP A 177 0.12 34.29 7.57
C ASP A 177 1.17 34.31 6.45
N LEU A 178 0.70 34.42 5.20
CA LEU A 178 1.56 34.48 4.02
C LEU A 178 2.43 35.74 4.01
N SER A 179 1.96 36.83 4.61
CA SER A 179 2.68 38.09 4.71
C SER A 179 4.04 37.98 5.43
N GLU A 180 4.22 36.99 6.32
CA GLU A 180 5.51 36.77 6.98
C GLU A 180 6.58 36.17 6.05
N PHE A 181 6.15 35.63 4.90
CA PHE A 181 7.03 35.04 3.88
C PHE A 181 7.20 35.95 2.67
N GLU A 182 6.52 37.11 2.63
CA GLU A 182 6.76 38.12 1.61
C GLU A 182 8.10 38.80 1.90
N GLU A 183 9.07 38.61 1.00
CA GLU A 183 10.29 39.40 0.98
C GLU A 183 9.91 40.83 0.54
N LEU A 184 9.58 41.69 1.50
CA LEU A 184 9.39 43.12 1.24
C LEU A 184 10.72 43.70 0.76
N GLU A 185 10.86 43.91 -0.55
CA GLU A 185 11.94 44.75 -1.07
C GLU A 185 11.78 46.17 -0.49
N PRO A 186 12.87 46.81 -0.03
CA PRO A 186 12.83 48.20 0.43
C PRO A 186 12.55 49.20 -0.69
#